data_AF-A0A2W1JD73-F1
#
_entry.id   AF-A0A2W1JD73-F1
#
_cell.length_a   1.000
_cell.length_b   1.000
_cell.length_c   1.000
_cell.angle_alpha   90.00
_cell.angle_beta   90.00
_cell.angle_gamma   90.00
#
_symmetry.space_group_name_H-M   'P 1'
#
loop_
_entity.id
_entity.type
_entity.pdbx_description
1 polymer ?
#
loop_
_entity_poly.entity_id
_entity_poly.type
_entity_poly.pdbx_seq_one_letter_code
_entity_poly.pdbx_strand_id
1 'polypeptide(L)'
;MVAVDAPTQITNPVGMRGCDRKAHKYFGRYHAGCYPANLNSSFAERTTGFSQSLCDRGFNHAPGIVPQQLDRYQIEVYPHAAMIGLFDLPQILKYKKGKIAERRAELDRLRHLILMRLPEQEPPLTVEQLPELPTKGTDLKAVEDQLDSLICAYIAAYWWYWGHQRNLVLADLELSEVRASRDLRTKITSGYIVIPYPQGNPELLD
;
A
#
# COMPACT_ATOMS: atom_id res chain seq x y z
N MET A 1 -0.58 -10.86 -9.66
CA MET A 1 -0.40 -9.42 -9.32
C MET A 1 0.82 -9.27 -8.42
N VAL A 2 1.53 -8.15 -8.51
CA VAL A 2 2.65 -7.79 -7.63
C VAL A 2 2.33 -6.45 -6.97
N ALA A 3 2.25 -6.41 -5.64
CA ALA A 3 2.15 -5.17 -4.88
C ALA A 3 3.52 -4.78 -4.34
N VAL A 4 3.88 -3.52 -4.54
CA VAL A 4 5.20 -2.98 -4.22
C VAL A 4 5.05 -1.88 -3.19
N ASP A 5 5.58 -2.07 -1.98
CA ASP A 5 5.73 -1.01 -0.96
C ASP A 5 6.95 -0.12 -1.28
N ALA A 6 6.90 0.51 -2.46
CA ALA A 6 7.86 1.49 -2.90
C ALA A 6 7.31 2.27 -4.11
N PRO A 7 7.78 3.51 -4.33
CA PRO A 7 7.48 4.28 -5.53
C PRO A 7 7.81 3.53 -6.82
N THR A 8 6.81 3.15 -7.60
CA THR A 8 7.00 2.38 -8.85
C THR A 8 7.09 3.25 -10.09
N GLN A 9 6.53 4.47 -10.02
CA GLN A 9 6.60 5.48 -11.06
C GLN A 9 6.97 6.83 -10.43
N ILE A 10 8.05 7.44 -10.92
CA ILE A 10 8.55 8.73 -10.46
C ILE A 10 8.90 9.55 -11.69
N THR A 11 8.25 10.70 -11.86
CA THR A 11 8.46 11.57 -13.03
C THR A 11 8.88 12.98 -12.66
N ASN A 12 8.68 13.39 -11.40
CA ASN A 12 9.01 14.73 -10.91
C ASN A 12 10.48 14.83 -10.47
N PRO A 13 11.19 15.91 -10.84
CA PRO A 13 12.60 16.10 -10.45
C PRO A 13 12.77 16.33 -8.95
N VAL A 14 11.83 17.06 -8.32
CA VAL A 14 11.83 17.41 -6.89
C VAL A 14 10.41 17.37 -6.32
N GLY A 15 10.29 17.42 -4.99
CA GLY A 15 9.01 17.51 -4.30
C GLY A 15 8.23 16.19 -4.27
N MET A 16 6.91 16.29 -4.08
CA MET A 16 5.97 15.16 -3.96
C MET A 16 5.23 14.92 -5.27
N ARG A 17 5.00 13.65 -5.62
CA ARG A 17 4.06 13.25 -6.68
C ARG A 17 2.62 13.59 -6.29
N GLY A 18 1.70 13.56 -7.25
CA GLY A 18 0.27 13.78 -6.98
C GLY A 18 -0.28 12.77 -5.97
N CYS A 19 0.08 11.49 -6.13
CA CYS A 19 -0.32 10.41 -5.22
C CYS A 19 0.26 10.59 -3.80
N ASP A 20 1.53 10.98 -3.66
CA ASP A 20 2.18 11.24 -2.35
C ASP A 20 1.44 12.34 -1.58
N ARG A 21 1.10 13.44 -2.28
CA ARG A 21 0.40 14.58 -1.69
C ARG A 21 -0.99 14.20 -1.22
N LYS A 22 -1.72 13.41 -2.00
CA LYS A 22 -3.05 12.90 -1.60
C LYS A 22 -2.95 11.92 -0.45
N ALA A 23 -1.96 11.03 -0.45
CA ALA A 23 -1.73 10.14 0.68
C ALA A 23 -1.45 10.94 1.96
N HIS A 24 -0.61 11.98 1.87
CA HIS A 24 -0.37 12.89 2.99
C HIS A 24 -1.64 13.62 3.44
N LYS A 25 -2.44 14.15 2.52
CA LYS A 25 -3.71 14.83 2.83
C LYS A 25 -4.69 13.91 3.58
N TYR A 26 -4.93 12.72 3.06
CA TYR A 26 -5.97 11.83 3.58
C TYR A 26 -5.53 11.02 4.80
N PHE A 27 -4.23 10.66 4.87
CA PHE A 27 -3.73 9.77 5.91
C PHE A 27 -2.80 10.44 6.93
N GLY A 28 -2.46 11.72 6.76
CA GLY A 28 -1.60 12.47 7.67
C GLY A 28 -2.14 12.51 9.11
N ARG A 29 -3.46 12.64 9.29
CA ARG A 29 -4.11 12.61 10.62
C ARG A 29 -3.92 11.29 11.38
N TYR A 30 -3.69 10.20 10.67
CA TYR A 30 -3.40 8.87 11.23
C TYR A 30 -1.90 8.61 11.38
N HIS A 31 -1.07 9.63 11.13
CA HIS A 31 0.39 9.55 11.06
C HIS A 31 0.89 8.65 9.92
N ALA A 32 0.07 8.42 8.89
CA ALA A 32 0.41 7.65 7.69
C ALA A 32 0.59 8.58 6.48
N GLY A 33 1.32 9.69 6.64
CA GLY A 33 1.69 10.55 5.51
C GLY A 33 2.81 9.94 4.67
N CYS A 34 2.75 10.04 3.34
CA CYS A 34 3.86 9.63 2.48
C CYS A 34 5.02 10.64 2.54
N TYR A 35 6.24 10.12 2.47
CA TYR A 35 7.41 10.93 2.16
C TYR A 35 7.43 11.25 0.66
N PRO A 36 8.00 12.41 0.26
CA PRO A 36 8.15 12.73 -1.15
C PRO A 36 9.02 11.71 -1.89
N ALA A 37 8.54 11.21 -3.03
CA ALA A 37 9.37 10.51 -4.00
C ALA A 37 9.61 11.42 -5.22
N ASN A 38 10.86 11.52 -5.65
CA ASN A 38 11.29 12.32 -6.79
C ASN A 38 12.59 11.74 -7.37
N LEU A 39 12.98 12.20 -8.56
CA LEU A 39 14.16 11.67 -9.27
C LEU A 39 15.48 11.87 -8.50
N ASN A 40 15.55 12.82 -7.57
CA ASN A 40 16.71 13.03 -6.71
C ASN A 40 16.74 12.10 -5.48
N SER A 41 15.71 11.28 -5.28
CA SER A 41 15.66 10.33 -4.16
C SER A 41 16.63 9.17 -4.42
N SER A 42 17.44 8.80 -3.44
CA SER A 42 18.48 7.77 -3.60
C SER A 42 17.95 6.38 -4.00
N PHE A 43 16.67 6.11 -3.74
CA PHE A 43 16.00 4.87 -4.13
C PHE A 43 15.34 4.92 -5.52
N ALA A 44 15.22 6.11 -6.14
CA ALA A 44 14.37 6.32 -7.31
C ALA A 44 14.71 5.38 -8.47
N GLU A 45 15.99 5.33 -8.88
CA GLU A 45 16.46 4.46 -9.96
C GLU A 45 16.20 2.98 -9.66
N ARG A 46 16.44 2.55 -8.42
CA ARG A 46 16.24 1.15 -8.01
C ARG A 46 14.77 0.74 -8.09
N THR A 47 13.86 1.59 -7.60
CA THR A 47 12.43 1.24 -7.51
C THR A 47 11.73 1.35 -8.86
N THR A 48 12.04 2.37 -9.66
CA THR A 48 11.51 2.49 -11.02
C THR A 48 12.13 1.45 -11.97
N GLY A 49 13.42 1.11 -11.79
CA GLY A 49 14.06 0.02 -12.54
C GLY A 49 13.46 -1.35 -12.22
N PHE A 50 13.12 -1.62 -10.95
CA PHE A 50 12.38 -2.83 -10.58
C PHE A 50 11.00 -2.89 -11.23
N SER A 51 10.25 -1.78 -11.19
CA SER A 51 8.95 -1.63 -11.87
C SER A 51 9.08 -1.86 -13.38
N GLN A 52 10.11 -1.31 -14.02
CA GLN A 52 10.36 -1.53 -15.45
C GLN A 52 10.67 -3.01 -15.74
N SER A 53 11.47 -3.68 -14.91
CA SER A 53 11.73 -5.13 -15.08
C SER A 53 10.45 -5.96 -14.96
N LEU A 54 9.48 -5.53 -14.15
CA LEU A 54 8.16 -6.16 -14.10
C LEU A 54 7.36 -5.92 -15.39
N CYS A 55 7.36 -4.69 -15.92
CA CYS A 55 6.77 -4.38 -17.23
C CYS A 55 7.35 -5.24 -18.35
N ASP A 56 8.67 -5.40 -18.39
CA ASP A 56 9.36 -6.23 -19.40
C ASP A 56 8.95 -7.72 -19.30
N ARG A 57 8.48 -8.16 -18.13
CA ARG A 57 7.92 -9.51 -17.89
C ARG A 57 6.40 -9.58 -18.04
N GLY A 58 5.79 -8.53 -18.59
CA GLY A 58 4.35 -8.43 -18.86
C GLY A 58 3.49 -8.04 -17.66
N PHE A 59 4.07 -7.57 -16.55
CA PHE A 59 3.30 -7.03 -15.43
C PHE A 59 3.00 -5.55 -15.65
N ASN A 60 1.79 -5.27 -16.13
CA ASN A 60 1.36 -3.92 -16.44
C ASN A 60 0.92 -3.15 -15.19
N HIS A 61 1.16 -1.83 -15.17
CA HIS A 61 0.52 -0.98 -14.17
C HIS A 61 -1.00 -1.04 -14.30
N ALA A 62 -1.67 -1.11 -13.15
CA ALA A 62 -3.10 -1.34 -13.06
C ALA A 62 -3.78 -0.34 -12.09
N PRO A 63 -3.77 0.98 -12.39
CA PRO A 63 -4.53 1.96 -11.62
C PRO A 63 -6.04 1.75 -11.72
N GLY A 64 -6.50 0.95 -12.69
CA GLY A 64 -7.85 0.40 -12.76
C GLY A 64 -7.82 -1.03 -13.29
N ILE A 65 -8.75 -1.86 -12.82
CA ILE A 65 -8.91 -3.26 -13.22
C ILE A 65 -10.39 -3.62 -13.32
N VAL A 66 -10.69 -4.70 -14.04
CA VAL A 66 -11.94 -5.45 -13.85
C VAL A 66 -11.72 -6.38 -12.64
N PRO A 67 -12.53 -6.27 -11.57
CA PRO A 67 -12.37 -7.13 -10.40
C PRO A 67 -12.42 -8.62 -10.77
N GLN A 68 -11.59 -9.40 -10.10
CA GLN A 68 -11.49 -10.85 -10.24
C GLN A 68 -11.04 -11.37 -11.62
N GLN A 69 -10.68 -10.48 -12.54
CA GLN A 69 -10.10 -10.88 -13.82
C GLN A 69 -8.63 -11.26 -13.66
N LEU A 70 -8.23 -12.42 -14.19
CA LEU A 70 -6.84 -12.89 -14.13
C LEU A 70 -5.98 -12.17 -15.18
N ASP A 71 -4.86 -11.61 -14.72
CA ASP A 71 -3.84 -10.99 -15.56
C ASP A 71 -2.55 -10.75 -14.74
N ARG A 72 -1.53 -10.21 -15.40
CA ARG A 72 -0.26 -9.80 -14.80
C ARG A 72 -0.27 -8.30 -14.54
N TYR A 73 -0.51 -7.94 -13.29
CA TYR A 73 -0.52 -6.55 -12.84
C TYR A 73 0.58 -6.25 -11.83
N GLN A 74 1.08 -5.03 -11.84
CA GLN A 74 1.85 -4.44 -10.75
C GLN A 74 1.17 -3.17 -10.23
N ILE A 75 1.24 -2.94 -8.92
CA ILE A 75 0.70 -1.75 -8.25
C ILE A 75 1.67 -1.29 -7.16
N GLU A 76 1.75 0.03 -6.98
CA GLU A 76 2.33 0.63 -5.79
C GLU A 76 1.30 0.64 -4.66
N VAL A 77 1.72 0.22 -3.47
CA VAL A 77 0.86 0.12 -2.29
C VAL A 77 1.49 0.84 -1.11
N TYR A 78 0.67 1.10 -0.08
CA TYR A 78 1.16 1.70 1.16
C TYR A 78 0.59 0.97 2.39
N PRO A 79 1.30 -0.03 2.92
CA PRO A 79 0.83 -0.91 4.00
C PRO A 79 0.40 -0.17 5.26
N HIS A 80 1.14 0.85 5.69
CA HIS A 80 0.78 1.63 6.89
C HIS A 80 -0.58 2.30 6.77
N ALA A 81 -0.89 2.91 5.61
CA ALA A 81 -2.19 3.51 5.37
C ALA A 81 -3.28 2.45 5.18
N ALA A 82 -2.98 1.34 4.51
CA ALA A 82 -3.92 0.23 4.32
C ALA A 82 -4.42 -0.35 5.66
N MET A 83 -3.51 -0.55 6.62
CA MET A 83 -3.86 -1.08 7.94
C MET A 83 -4.81 -0.16 8.72
N ILE A 84 -4.82 1.15 8.47
CA ILE A 84 -5.80 2.06 9.08
C ILE A 84 -7.22 1.62 8.73
N GLY A 85 -7.50 1.41 7.44
CA GLY A 85 -8.82 1.02 6.96
C GLY A 85 -9.15 -0.46 7.23
N LEU A 86 -8.18 -1.35 7.05
CA LEU A 86 -8.38 -2.79 7.23
C LEU A 86 -8.61 -3.18 8.69
N PHE A 87 -7.95 -2.50 9.63
CA PHE A 87 -7.99 -2.85 11.06
C PHE A 87 -8.66 -1.79 11.93
N ASP A 88 -9.29 -0.78 11.32
CA ASP A 88 -9.96 0.33 12.01
C ASP A 88 -9.07 1.01 13.07
N LEU A 89 -7.83 1.34 12.67
CA LEU A 89 -6.84 1.89 13.58
C LEU A 89 -6.97 3.42 13.70
N PRO A 90 -6.85 3.98 14.92
CA PRO A 90 -6.85 5.43 15.10
C PRO A 90 -5.54 6.09 14.61
N GLN A 91 -4.46 5.33 14.44
CA GLN A 91 -3.17 5.76 13.89
C GLN A 91 -2.34 4.54 13.48
N ILE A 92 -1.24 4.75 12.75
CA ILE A 92 -0.32 3.67 12.37
C ILE A 92 0.29 2.96 13.58
N LEU A 93 0.61 1.67 13.38
CA LEU A 93 1.46 0.92 14.31
C LEU A 93 2.91 1.38 14.16
N LYS A 94 3.57 1.73 15.27
CA LYS A 94 4.90 2.38 15.26
C LYS A 94 6.05 1.36 15.39
N TYR A 95 6.10 0.38 14.49
CA TYR A 95 7.13 -0.66 14.53
C TYR A 95 8.41 -0.34 13.75
N LYS A 96 8.44 0.68 12.88
CA LYS A 96 9.64 1.03 12.07
C LYS A 96 10.63 1.98 12.77
N LYS A 97 10.24 2.63 13.88
CA LYS A 97 11.06 3.61 14.61
C LYS A 97 10.83 3.47 16.11
N GLY A 98 11.82 3.83 16.94
CA GLY A 98 11.73 3.76 18.40
C GLY A 98 12.61 2.66 19.01
N LYS A 99 12.46 2.43 20.32
CA LYS A 99 13.24 1.43 21.04
C LYS A 99 12.83 0.02 20.62
N ILE A 100 13.75 -0.95 20.70
CA ILE A 100 13.48 -2.35 20.31
C ILE A 100 12.24 -2.91 21.03
N ALA A 101 12.08 -2.64 22.32
CA ALA A 101 10.93 -3.12 23.10
C ALA A 101 9.59 -2.54 22.59
N GLU A 102 9.56 -1.26 22.24
CA GLU A 102 8.37 -0.57 21.69
C GLU A 102 8.04 -1.13 20.30
N ARG A 103 9.05 -1.26 19.44
CA ARG A 103 8.88 -1.84 18.10
C ARG A 103 8.37 -3.28 18.16
N ARG A 104 8.90 -4.08 19.08
CA ARG A 104 8.46 -5.47 19.29
C ARG A 104 7.00 -5.53 19.75
N ALA A 105 6.58 -4.67 20.67
CA ALA A 105 5.18 -4.60 21.11
C ALA A 105 4.23 -4.24 19.95
N GLU A 106 4.62 -3.28 19.10
CA GLU A 106 3.83 -2.89 17.92
C GLU A 106 3.79 -3.98 16.83
N LEU A 107 4.88 -4.72 16.62
CA LEU A 107 4.87 -5.89 15.74
C LEU A 107 4.01 -7.03 16.29
N ASP A 108 3.98 -7.21 17.61
CA ASP A 108 3.10 -8.21 18.23
C ASP A 108 1.64 -7.85 18.05
N ARG A 109 1.32 -6.56 18.20
CA ARG A 109 0.01 -6.02 17.89
C ARG A 109 -0.36 -6.23 16.41
N LEU A 110 0.57 -6.00 15.48
CA LEU A 110 0.35 -6.30 14.06
C LEU A 110 0.03 -7.78 13.83
N ARG A 111 0.81 -8.69 14.43
CA ARG A 111 0.56 -10.14 14.34
C ARG A 111 -0.85 -10.49 14.83
N HIS A 112 -1.25 -9.95 15.98
CA HIS A 112 -2.58 -10.17 16.53
C HIS A 112 -3.68 -9.65 15.60
N LEU A 113 -3.53 -8.45 15.04
CA LEU A 113 -4.49 -7.89 14.08
C LEU A 113 -4.59 -8.72 12.81
N ILE A 114 -3.47 -9.21 12.27
CA ILE A 114 -3.47 -10.12 11.11
C ILE A 114 -4.31 -11.37 11.41
N LEU A 115 -4.06 -12.02 12.54
CA LEU A 115 -4.74 -13.26 12.91
C LEU A 115 -6.23 -13.07 13.22
N MET A 116 -6.62 -11.93 13.80
CA MET A 116 -7.99 -11.71 14.24
C MET A 116 -8.86 -11.01 13.20
N ARG A 117 -8.29 -10.06 12.43
CA ARG A 117 -9.09 -9.14 11.60
C ARG A 117 -9.09 -9.51 10.12
N LEU A 118 -8.03 -10.13 9.59
CA LEU A 118 -8.01 -10.56 8.18
C LEU A 118 -8.98 -11.72 7.87
N PRO A 119 -9.24 -12.68 8.78
CA PRO A 119 -10.29 -13.68 8.55
C PRO A 119 -11.70 -13.09 8.50
N GLU A 120 -11.92 -11.92 9.09
CA GLU A 120 -13.21 -11.20 9.09
C GLU A 120 -13.39 -10.28 7.87
N GLN A 121 -12.34 -10.10 7.06
CA GLN A 121 -12.43 -9.33 5.83
C GLN A 121 -13.00 -10.18 4.68
N GLU A 122 -13.39 -9.51 3.61
CA GLU A 122 -13.65 -10.14 2.31
C GLU A 122 -12.68 -9.52 1.29
N PRO A 123 -11.86 -10.30 0.56
CA PRO A 123 -11.68 -11.75 0.70
C PRO A 123 -11.00 -12.12 2.03
N PRO A 124 -11.42 -13.20 2.70
CA PRO A 124 -10.84 -13.59 3.98
C PRO A 124 -9.41 -14.14 3.79
N LEU A 125 -8.52 -13.82 4.72
CA LEU A 125 -7.21 -14.45 4.83
C LEU A 125 -6.99 -15.01 6.23
N THR A 126 -6.99 -16.34 6.32
CA THR A 126 -6.56 -17.06 7.52
C THR A 126 -5.09 -17.42 7.39
N VAL A 127 -4.29 -17.02 8.38
CA VAL A 127 -2.86 -17.33 8.44
C VAL A 127 -2.63 -18.30 9.60
N GLU A 128 -2.17 -19.51 9.30
CA GLU A 128 -1.97 -20.56 10.31
C GLU A 128 -0.82 -20.21 11.27
N GLN A 129 0.27 -19.66 10.73
CA GLN A 129 1.46 -19.33 11.50
C GLN A 129 2.09 -18.03 10.99
N LEU A 130 2.43 -17.16 11.93
CA LEU A 130 3.24 -15.98 11.69
C LEU A 130 4.63 -16.16 12.32
N PRO A 131 5.68 -15.53 11.76
CA PRO A 131 7.00 -15.56 12.35
C PRO A 131 6.98 -15.12 13.81
N GLU A 132 7.77 -15.80 14.65
CA GLU A 132 7.95 -15.42 16.05
C GLU A 132 8.74 -14.12 16.15
N LEU A 133 8.49 -13.34 17.20
CA LEU A 133 9.20 -12.09 17.43
C LEU A 133 10.53 -12.36 18.16
N PRO A 134 11.68 -12.11 17.52
CA PRO A 134 12.96 -12.29 18.16
C PRO A 134 13.16 -11.26 19.28
N THR A 135 14.06 -11.59 20.20
CA THR A 135 14.47 -10.70 21.29
C THR A 135 15.60 -9.75 20.87
N LYS A 136 16.34 -10.08 19.80
CA LYS A 136 17.44 -9.27 19.25
C LYS A 136 16.92 -8.31 18.17
N GLY A 137 17.45 -7.09 18.17
CA GLY A 137 16.98 -6.01 17.28
C GLY A 137 17.27 -6.22 15.79
N THR A 138 18.35 -6.92 15.43
CA THR A 138 18.70 -7.19 14.02
C THR A 138 17.69 -8.12 13.35
N ASP A 139 17.26 -9.15 14.07
CA ASP A 139 16.33 -10.17 13.58
C ASP A 139 14.90 -9.62 13.48
N LEU A 140 14.61 -8.56 14.24
CA LEU A 140 13.31 -7.88 14.23
C LEU A 140 13.00 -7.25 12.88
N LYS A 141 14.00 -6.77 12.14
CA LYS A 141 13.83 -6.20 10.79
C LYS A 141 13.35 -7.26 9.79
N ALA A 142 13.87 -8.48 9.88
CA ALA A 142 13.47 -9.57 8.99
C ALA A 142 12.01 -9.98 9.21
N VAL A 143 11.55 -9.97 10.47
CA VAL A 143 10.14 -10.22 10.79
C VAL A 143 9.25 -9.07 10.35
N GLU A 144 9.69 -7.82 10.55
CA GLU A 144 9.03 -6.62 10.02
C GLU A 144 8.81 -6.73 8.50
N ASP A 145 9.86 -7.04 7.73
CA ASP A 145 9.75 -7.18 6.27
C ASP A 145 8.80 -8.31 5.85
N GLN A 146 8.79 -9.43 6.58
CA GLN A 146 7.87 -10.54 6.32
C GLN A 146 6.42 -10.12 6.55
N LEU A 147 6.12 -9.46 7.68
CA LEU A 147 4.77 -9.00 7.98
C LEU A 147 4.31 -7.91 7.01
N ASP A 148 5.19 -6.95 6.67
CA ASP A 148 4.89 -5.92 5.67
C ASP A 148 4.62 -6.55 4.29
N SER A 149 5.38 -7.57 3.90
CA SER A 149 5.18 -8.29 2.62
C SER A 149 3.84 -9.04 2.59
N LEU A 150 3.40 -9.62 3.71
CA LEU A 150 2.10 -10.26 3.84
C LEU A 150 0.98 -9.24 3.66
N ILE A 151 1.09 -8.08 4.30
CA ILE A 151 0.12 -6.99 4.13
C ILE A 151 0.13 -6.50 2.67
N CYS A 152 1.28 -6.36 2.02
CA CYS A 152 1.36 -6.02 0.59
C CYS A 152 0.62 -7.05 -0.29
N ALA A 153 0.86 -8.33 -0.07
CA ALA A 153 0.20 -9.41 -0.79
C ALA A 153 -1.31 -9.39 -0.57
N TYR A 154 -1.76 -9.13 0.67
CA TYR A 154 -3.17 -8.99 0.98
C TYR A 154 -3.80 -7.75 0.30
N ILE A 155 -3.10 -6.61 0.24
CA ILE A 155 -3.55 -5.44 -0.53
C ILE A 155 -3.73 -5.79 -2.01
N ALA A 156 -2.81 -6.56 -2.60
CA ALA A 156 -2.96 -7.03 -3.98
C ALA A 156 -4.21 -7.90 -4.17
N ALA A 157 -4.46 -8.86 -3.26
CA ALA A 157 -5.64 -9.70 -3.30
C ALA A 157 -6.93 -8.87 -3.14
N TYR A 158 -6.93 -7.90 -2.23
CA TYR A 158 -8.07 -7.02 -1.98
C TYR A 158 -8.34 -6.05 -3.15
N TRP A 159 -7.28 -5.53 -3.80
CA TRP A 159 -7.39 -4.77 -5.04
C TRP A 159 -7.97 -5.62 -6.15
N TRP A 160 -7.44 -6.82 -6.37
CA TRP A 160 -7.94 -7.76 -7.36
C TRP A 160 -9.41 -8.11 -7.13
N TYR A 161 -9.82 -8.35 -5.89
CA TYR A 161 -11.17 -8.80 -5.56
C TYR A 161 -12.22 -7.70 -5.74
N TRP A 162 -11.93 -6.46 -5.33
CA TRP A 162 -12.91 -5.37 -5.27
C TRP A 162 -12.73 -4.28 -6.34
N GLY A 163 -11.54 -4.17 -6.94
CA GLY A 163 -11.16 -3.01 -7.74
C GLY A 163 -11.47 -1.70 -7.01
N HIS A 164 -12.02 -0.72 -7.71
CA HIS A 164 -12.34 0.61 -7.17
C HIS A 164 -13.47 0.63 -6.11
N GLN A 165 -14.23 -0.45 -5.93
CA GLN A 165 -15.39 -0.44 -5.04
C GLN A 165 -14.99 -0.28 -3.57
N ARG A 166 -13.89 -0.92 -3.16
CA ARG A 166 -13.39 -0.91 -1.78
C ARG A 166 -11.96 -0.42 -1.67
N ASN A 167 -11.40 0.18 -2.71
CA ASN A 167 -10.02 0.67 -2.72
C ASN A 167 -9.98 2.13 -3.18
N LEU A 168 -9.06 2.89 -2.60
CA LEU A 168 -8.65 4.19 -3.10
C LEU A 168 -7.49 4.01 -4.07
N VAL A 169 -7.54 4.77 -5.17
CA VAL A 169 -6.41 4.92 -6.09
C VAL A 169 -6.03 6.39 -6.08
N LEU A 170 -4.96 6.70 -5.35
CA LEU A 170 -4.47 8.07 -5.20
C LEU A 170 -3.53 8.38 -6.36
N ALA A 171 -3.80 9.45 -7.11
CA ALA A 171 -3.01 9.87 -8.27
C ALA A 171 -2.97 11.41 -8.39
N ASP A 172 -2.38 11.93 -9.47
CA ASP A 172 -2.52 13.35 -9.85
C ASP A 172 -3.96 13.77 -10.16
N LEU A 173 -4.84 12.83 -10.52
CA LEU A 173 -6.27 13.08 -10.78
C LEU A 173 -7.14 13.03 -9.53
N GLU A 174 -8.20 13.84 -9.47
CA GLU A 174 -9.18 13.75 -8.38
C GLU A 174 -9.86 12.38 -8.32
N LEU A 175 -10.29 11.96 -7.12
CA LEU A 175 -10.85 10.61 -6.93
C LEU A 175 -12.12 10.36 -7.76
N SER A 176 -12.92 11.40 -7.96
CA SER A 176 -14.10 11.37 -8.84
C SER A 176 -13.70 11.12 -10.29
N GLU A 177 -12.64 11.78 -10.78
CA GLU A 177 -12.10 11.57 -12.12
C GLU A 177 -11.53 10.16 -12.29
N VAL A 178 -10.86 9.64 -11.26
CA VAL A 178 -10.33 8.28 -11.26
C VAL A 178 -11.46 7.26 -11.43
N ARG A 179 -12.57 7.42 -10.69
CA ARG A 179 -13.72 6.51 -10.74
C ARG A 179 -14.52 6.60 -12.04
N ALA A 180 -14.60 7.79 -12.63
CA ALA A 180 -15.35 8.01 -13.87
C ALA A 180 -14.58 7.56 -15.12
N SER A 181 -13.24 7.42 -15.04
CA SER A 181 -12.42 7.10 -16.19
C SER A 181 -12.44 5.62 -16.55
N ARG A 182 -12.60 5.33 -17.85
CA ARG A 182 -12.40 3.98 -18.43
C ARG A 182 -10.95 3.70 -18.83
N ASP A 183 -10.13 4.75 -18.91
CA ASP A 183 -8.71 4.65 -19.26
C ASP A 183 -7.90 5.55 -18.31
N LEU A 184 -7.37 4.93 -17.25
CA LEU A 184 -6.56 5.63 -16.24
C LEU A 184 -5.08 5.65 -16.58
N ARG A 185 -4.61 4.68 -17.37
CA ARG A 185 -3.18 4.52 -17.68
C ARG A 185 -2.64 5.69 -18.50
N THR A 186 -3.46 6.27 -19.37
CA THR A 186 -3.09 7.42 -20.19
C THR A 186 -3.24 8.76 -19.47
N LYS A 187 -4.06 8.81 -18.40
CA LYS A 187 -4.36 10.05 -17.67
C LYS A 187 -3.48 10.28 -16.45
N ILE A 188 -3.02 9.20 -15.81
CA ILE A 188 -2.13 9.29 -14.64
C ILE A 188 -0.70 9.47 -15.12
N THR A 189 -0.08 10.60 -14.77
CA THR A 189 1.25 10.99 -15.29
C THR A 189 2.35 11.00 -14.23
N SER A 190 1.99 11.00 -12.95
CA SER A 190 2.94 11.09 -11.83
C SER A 190 2.96 9.86 -10.92
N GLY A 191 2.38 8.75 -11.35
CA GLY A 191 2.23 7.53 -10.55
C GLY A 191 0.98 7.53 -9.67
N TYR A 192 0.71 6.40 -9.04
CA TYR A 192 -0.47 6.19 -8.21
C TYR A 192 -0.16 5.26 -7.03
N ILE A 193 -1.02 5.28 -6.00
CA ILE A 193 -0.95 4.38 -4.85
C ILE A 193 -2.32 3.74 -4.64
N VAL A 194 -2.36 2.42 -4.51
CA VAL A 194 -3.58 1.67 -4.15
C VAL A 194 -3.63 1.43 -2.65
N ILE A 195 -4.76 1.79 -2.02
CA ILE A 195 -4.97 1.64 -0.58
C ILE A 195 -6.38 1.06 -0.32
N PRO A 196 -6.49 -0.12 0.33
CA PRO A 196 -7.76 -0.65 0.78
C PRO A 196 -8.52 0.33 1.69
N TYR A 197 -9.81 0.45 1.44
CA TYR A 197 -10.72 1.28 2.21
C TYR A 197 -12.08 0.57 2.34
N PRO A 198 -12.19 -0.44 3.22
CA PRO A 198 -13.36 -1.31 3.33
C PRO A 198 -14.64 -0.57 3.67
N GLN A 199 -14.55 0.56 4.37
CA GLN A 199 -15.71 1.37 4.76
C GLN A 199 -16.48 1.94 3.55
N GLY A 200 -15.97 1.78 2.31
CA GLY A 200 -16.71 2.09 1.09
C GLY A 200 -17.23 3.53 1.10
N ASN A 201 -16.33 4.51 1.08
CA ASN A 201 -16.76 5.88 1.36
C ASN A 201 -17.38 6.57 0.14
N PRO A 202 -18.53 7.25 0.26
CA PRO A 202 -19.08 8.08 -0.81
C PRO A 202 -18.10 9.19 -1.24
N GLU A 203 -17.32 9.74 -0.32
CA GLU A 203 -16.22 10.67 -0.51
C GLU A 203 -15.28 10.49 0.69
N LEU A 204 -14.08 11.05 0.71
CA LEU A 204 -13.31 11.22 1.94
C LEU A 204 -13.92 12.32 2.85
N LEU A 205 -15.26 12.40 2.91
CA LEU A 205 -16.20 13.11 3.82
C LEU A 205 -15.74 14.38 4.56
N ASP A 206 -14.83 15.16 3.99
CA ASP A 206 -14.64 16.63 4.01
C ASP A 206 -13.52 17.02 3.02
#